data_AF-A0A4Q1CLX2-F1
#
_entry.id   AF-A0A4Q1CLX2-F1
#
_cell.length_a   1.000
_cell.length_b   1.000
_cell.length_c   1.000
_cell.angle_alpha   90.00
_cell.angle_beta   90.00
_cell.angle_gamma   90.00
#
_symmetry.space_group_name_H-M   'P 1'
#
loop_
_entity.id
_entity.type
_entity.pdbx_description
1 polymer ?
#
loop_
_entity_poly.entity_id
_entity_poly.type
_entity_poly.pdbx_seq_one_letter_code
_entity_poly.pdbx_strand_id
1 'polypeptide(L)'
;MQKELIHQAMLMFDTADKWNSFLELSSSKDEIRNQWYQKMKTLVTKRFCEEDVVNGWSFSSWNSWDFRWYLTEFGRESFCIWMFGNRIGLWVNPNVFNSQKITELLNTDTYSIVMSVFRPDEVFSGDWKLVEYGNFDFDSPFNGHFDNDKLGWFAGNESEKFSDQLLEKVNKIRKNENITGLFADLNRIAKK
;
A
#
# COMPACT_ATOMS: atom_id res chain seq x y z
N MET A 1 -15.01 8.30 -29.01
CA MET A 1 -14.01 7.64 -28.14
C MET A 1 -13.56 6.26 -28.64
N GLN A 2 -14.37 5.19 -28.60
CA GLN A 2 -13.86 3.84 -28.96
C GLN A 2 -13.39 3.72 -30.42
N LYS A 3 -14.13 4.29 -31.39
CA LYS A 3 -13.72 4.30 -32.81
C LYS A 3 -12.45 5.13 -33.07
N GLU A 4 -12.27 6.23 -32.35
CA GLU A 4 -11.07 7.08 -32.45
C GLU A 4 -9.85 6.38 -31.87
N LEU A 5 -9.98 5.72 -30.71
CA LEU A 5 -8.92 4.92 -30.10
C LEU A 5 -8.50 3.75 -31.00
N ILE A 6 -9.47 3.07 -31.63
CA ILE A 6 -9.17 2.00 -32.60
C ILE A 6 -8.41 2.58 -33.81
N HIS A 7 -8.85 3.72 -34.36
CA HIS A 7 -8.16 4.35 -35.48
C HIS A 7 -6.73 4.77 -35.10
N GLN A 8 -6.53 5.35 -33.92
CA GLN A 8 -5.19 5.69 -33.42
C GLN A 8 -4.32 4.45 -33.25
N ALA A 9 -4.87 3.34 -32.72
CA ALA A 9 -4.13 2.09 -32.60
C ALA A 9 -3.72 1.53 -33.97
N MET A 10 -4.61 1.60 -34.99
CA MET A 10 -4.27 1.17 -36.35
C MET A 10 -3.12 1.99 -36.95
N LEU A 11 -3.06 3.29 -36.66
CA LEU A 11 -1.95 4.15 -37.10
C LEU A 11 -0.67 3.91 -36.29
N MET A 12 -0.79 3.58 -35.00
CA MET A 12 0.35 3.31 -34.12
C MET A 12 1.01 1.95 -34.39
N PHE A 13 0.21 0.95 -34.79
CA PHE A 13 0.66 -0.41 -35.09
C PHE A 13 0.48 -0.73 -36.58
N ASP A 14 0.95 0.17 -37.44
CA ASP A 14 0.82 0.15 -38.90
C ASP A 14 1.73 -0.86 -39.62
N THR A 15 2.63 -1.53 -38.90
CA THR A 15 3.50 -2.59 -39.42
C THR A 15 3.35 -3.89 -38.64
N ALA A 16 3.67 -5.01 -39.29
CA ALA A 16 3.67 -6.33 -38.65
C ALA A 16 4.57 -6.36 -37.40
N ASP A 17 5.75 -5.75 -37.47
CA ASP A 17 6.69 -5.70 -36.33
C ASP A 17 6.12 -4.93 -35.15
N LYS A 18 5.50 -3.76 -35.39
CA LYS A 18 4.89 -2.96 -34.33
C LYS A 18 3.68 -3.67 -33.71
N TRP A 19 2.86 -4.32 -34.54
CA TRP A 19 1.72 -5.10 -34.07
C TRP A 19 2.16 -6.31 -33.22
N ASN A 20 3.12 -7.10 -33.68
CA ASN A 20 3.64 -8.24 -32.91
C ASN A 20 4.31 -7.77 -31.61
N SER A 21 5.06 -6.67 -31.64
CA SER A 21 5.64 -6.06 -30.42
C SER A 21 4.55 -5.67 -29.42
N PHE A 22 3.45 -5.07 -29.88
CA PHE A 22 2.31 -4.76 -29.01
C PHE A 22 1.69 -6.02 -28.40
N LEU A 23 1.48 -7.08 -29.19
CA LEU A 23 0.93 -8.34 -28.68
C LEU A 23 1.83 -8.96 -27.60
N GLU A 24 3.14 -8.99 -27.82
CA GLU A 24 4.12 -9.48 -26.86
C GLU A 24 4.12 -8.65 -25.57
N LEU A 25 4.17 -7.32 -25.68
CA LEU A 25 4.14 -6.42 -24.53
C LEU A 25 2.81 -6.48 -23.78
N SER A 26 1.69 -6.57 -24.49
CA SER A 26 0.37 -6.74 -23.89
C SER A 26 0.26 -8.07 -23.13
N SER A 27 0.87 -9.14 -23.64
CA SER A 27 0.96 -10.41 -22.92
C SER A 27 1.88 -10.34 -21.69
N SER A 28 2.82 -9.39 -21.68
CA SER A 28 3.79 -9.15 -20.61
C SER A 28 3.37 -8.01 -19.67
N LYS A 29 2.10 -7.58 -19.68
CA LYS A 29 1.63 -6.40 -18.92
C LYS A 29 1.94 -6.46 -17.43
N ASP A 30 1.84 -7.65 -16.83
CA ASP A 30 2.05 -7.83 -15.39
C ASP A 30 3.53 -7.66 -15.02
N GLU A 31 4.45 -8.09 -15.91
CA GLU A 31 5.88 -7.89 -15.73
C GLU A 31 6.24 -6.41 -15.85
N ILE A 32 5.70 -5.71 -16.86
CA ILE A 32 5.88 -4.26 -17.02
C ILE A 32 5.39 -3.52 -15.76
N ARG A 33 4.21 -3.89 -15.24
CA ARG A 33 3.66 -3.34 -14.00
C ARG A 33 4.58 -3.60 -12.81
N ASN A 34 5.11 -4.81 -12.67
CA ASN A 34 6.05 -5.15 -11.60
C ASN A 34 7.33 -4.31 -11.68
N GLN A 35 7.88 -4.08 -12.87
CA GLN A 35 9.06 -3.23 -13.06
C GLN A 35 8.80 -1.78 -12.61
N TRP A 36 7.62 -1.24 -12.88
CA TRP A 36 7.23 0.08 -12.36
C TRP A 36 7.17 0.12 -10.83
N TYR A 37 6.59 -0.91 -10.21
CA TYR A 37 6.57 -1.03 -8.76
C TYR A 37 7.97 -1.23 -8.15
N GLN A 38 8.90 -1.92 -8.83
CA GLN A 38 10.29 -2.04 -8.37
C GLN A 38 10.98 -0.69 -8.27
N LYS A 39 10.75 0.21 -9.24
CA LYS A 39 11.28 1.58 -9.19
C LYS A 39 10.76 2.33 -7.95
N MET A 40 9.46 2.23 -7.67
CA MET A 40 8.86 2.81 -6.47
C MET A 40 9.42 2.19 -5.17
N LYS A 41 9.57 0.86 -5.13
CA LYS A 41 10.12 0.13 -3.99
C LYS A 41 11.51 0.63 -3.60
N THR A 42 12.41 0.85 -4.56
CA THR A 42 13.74 1.38 -4.29
C THR A 42 13.67 2.72 -3.57
N LEU A 43 12.82 3.63 -4.07
CA LEU A 43 12.60 4.94 -3.46
C LEU A 43 11.99 4.84 -2.06
N VAL A 44 10.87 4.13 -1.90
CA VAL A 44 10.20 3.93 -0.60
C VAL A 44 11.14 3.30 0.41
N THR A 45 11.92 2.30 0.02
CA THR A 45 12.90 1.65 0.91
C THR A 45 13.94 2.65 1.39
N LYS A 46 14.54 3.42 0.49
CA LYS A 46 15.50 4.46 0.86
C LYS A 46 14.87 5.46 1.83
N ARG A 47 13.66 5.93 1.53
CA ARG A 47 12.97 6.90 2.39
C ARG A 47 12.71 6.38 3.79
N PHE A 48 12.17 5.18 3.95
CA PHE A 48 11.80 4.67 5.28
C PHE A 48 12.96 4.05 6.07
N CYS A 49 14.05 3.63 5.41
CA CYS A 49 15.21 3.05 6.06
C CYS A 49 16.36 4.04 6.31
N GLU A 50 16.46 5.11 5.53
CA GLU A 50 17.61 6.02 5.56
C GLU A 50 17.21 7.48 5.84
N GLU A 51 16.13 7.99 5.23
CA GLU A 51 15.82 9.43 5.24
C GLU A 51 14.79 9.84 6.32
N ASP A 52 13.74 9.04 6.54
CA ASP A 52 12.63 9.26 7.47
C ASP A 52 12.57 8.16 8.54
N VAL A 53 13.69 7.93 9.22
CA VAL A 53 13.80 6.92 10.27
C VAL A 53 13.04 7.39 11.51
N VAL A 54 12.13 6.54 12.02
CA VAL A 54 11.37 6.80 13.25
C VAL A 54 11.74 5.73 14.27
N ASN A 55 12.25 6.14 15.42
CA ASN A 55 12.70 5.21 16.47
C ASN A 55 11.54 4.29 16.92
N GLY A 56 11.84 3.02 17.17
CA GLY A 56 10.85 2.02 17.54
C GLY A 56 10.01 1.46 16.39
N TRP A 57 10.11 2.01 15.18
CA TRP A 57 9.45 1.50 13.98
C TRP A 57 10.46 0.89 13.00
N SER A 58 10.05 -0.20 12.36
CA SER A 58 10.78 -0.87 11.31
C SER A 58 9.94 -0.92 10.02
N PHE A 59 10.64 -0.96 8.90
CA PHE A 59 10.07 -1.17 7.58
C PHE A 59 10.60 -2.47 6.99
N SER A 60 9.74 -3.22 6.30
CA SER A 60 10.17 -4.31 5.44
C SER A 60 9.38 -4.34 4.14
N SER A 61 9.99 -4.91 3.12
CA SER A 61 9.35 -5.17 1.84
C SER A 61 9.70 -6.57 1.36
N TRP A 62 8.78 -7.24 0.67
CA TRP A 62 9.02 -8.60 0.18
C TRP A 62 9.13 -8.63 -1.35
N ASN A 63 8.02 -8.44 -2.06
CA ASN A 63 8.00 -8.31 -3.52
C ASN A 63 7.96 -6.81 -3.92
N SER A 64 7.49 -6.47 -5.12
CA SER A 64 7.50 -5.10 -5.66
C SER A 64 6.46 -4.16 -5.04
N TRP A 65 5.38 -4.70 -4.48
CA TRP A 65 4.20 -3.95 -4.03
C TRP A 65 3.72 -4.39 -2.64
N ASP A 66 4.61 -4.99 -1.84
CA ASP A 66 4.37 -5.43 -0.46
C ASP A 66 5.29 -4.65 0.48
N PHE A 67 4.69 -3.78 1.30
CA PHE A 67 5.37 -2.90 2.23
C PHE A 67 4.73 -2.95 3.61
N ARG A 68 5.52 -3.25 4.64
CA ARG A 68 5.06 -3.34 6.01
C ARG A 68 5.81 -2.37 6.90
N TRP A 69 5.07 -1.65 7.74
CA TRP A 69 5.60 -0.83 8.82
C TRP A 69 5.07 -1.35 10.15
N TYR A 70 5.98 -1.71 11.04
CA TYR A 70 5.66 -2.39 12.29
C TYR A 70 6.54 -1.88 13.42
N LEU A 71 6.07 -2.06 14.65
CA LEU A 71 6.86 -1.78 15.83
C LEU A 71 7.99 -2.80 15.98
N THR A 72 9.22 -2.31 16.08
CA THR A 72 10.44 -3.12 16.10
C THR A 72 10.43 -4.17 17.22
N GLU A 73 9.90 -3.81 18.40
CA GLU A 73 9.85 -4.72 19.57
C GLU A 73 8.95 -5.95 19.35
N PHE A 74 7.96 -5.89 18.45
CA PHE A 74 7.02 -6.98 18.18
C PHE A 74 7.33 -7.75 16.89
N GLY A 75 8.17 -7.17 16.02
CA GLY A 75 8.62 -7.80 14.78
C GLY A 75 7.62 -7.73 13.62
N ARG A 76 8.04 -8.23 12.45
CA ARG A 76 7.32 -8.10 11.16
C ARG A 76 5.97 -8.82 11.06
N GLU A 77 5.69 -9.74 11.98
CA GLU A 77 4.43 -10.50 12.02
C GLU A 77 3.41 -9.88 13.00
N SER A 78 3.72 -8.70 13.56
CA SER A 78 2.87 -7.97 14.50
C SER A 78 1.69 -7.26 13.84
N PHE A 79 0.79 -6.73 14.67
CA PHE A 79 -0.20 -5.76 14.21
C PHE A 79 0.54 -4.52 13.66
N CYS A 80 0.33 -4.26 12.38
CA CYS A 80 1.16 -3.37 11.58
C CYS A 80 0.35 -2.63 10.51
N ILE A 81 0.99 -1.65 9.89
CA ILE A 81 0.50 -1.04 8.66
C ILE A 81 1.03 -1.89 7.50
N TRP A 82 0.14 -2.33 6.62
CA TRP A 82 0.50 -3.11 5.45
C TRP A 82 -0.07 -2.49 4.19
N MET A 83 0.78 -2.29 3.19
CA MET A 83 0.39 -2.04 1.81
C MET A 83 0.65 -3.28 0.97
N PHE A 84 -0.36 -3.73 0.22
CA PHE A 84 -0.27 -4.83 -0.73
C PHE A 84 -1.01 -4.48 -2.03
N GLY A 85 -0.26 -4.18 -3.09
CA GLY A 85 -0.82 -3.64 -4.33
C GLY A 85 -1.46 -2.27 -4.09
N ASN A 86 -2.73 -2.13 -4.43
CA ASN A 86 -3.51 -0.91 -4.21
C ASN A 86 -4.13 -0.82 -2.80
N ARG A 87 -3.96 -1.83 -1.96
CA ARG A 87 -4.52 -1.84 -0.60
C ARG A 87 -3.51 -1.26 0.37
N ILE A 88 -3.95 -0.39 1.27
CA ILE A 88 -3.16 0.03 2.44
C ILE A 88 -4.06 0.07 3.67
N GLY A 89 -3.56 -0.42 4.80
CA GLY A 89 -4.32 -0.35 6.04
C GLY A 89 -3.68 -1.13 7.17
N LEU A 90 -4.51 -1.54 8.12
CA LEU A 90 -4.07 -2.21 9.35
C LEU A 90 -4.28 -3.71 9.24
N TRP A 91 -3.24 -4.49 9.50
CA TRP A 91 -3.27 -5.95 9.40
C TRP A 91 -2.56 -6.60 10.58
N VAL A 92 -2.95 -7.83 10.90
CA VAL A 92 -2.27 -8.65 11.92
C VAL A 92 -2.08 -10.08 11.42
N ASN A 93 -0.96 -10.71 11.78
CA ASN A 93 -0.80 -12.15 11.54
C ASN A 93 -1.63 -12.98 12.53
N PRO A 94 -2.67 -13.70 12.09
CA PRO A 94 -3.51 -14.51 12.99
C PRO A 94 -2.80 -15.72 13.56
N ASN A 95 -1.66 -16.14 12.99
CA ASN A 95 -0.88 -17.26 13.51
C ASN A 95 -0.12 -16.88 14.78
N VAL A 96 0.27 -15.61 14.90
CA VAL A 96 1.10 -15.11 16.02
C VAL A 96 0.27 -14.31 17.03
N PHE A 97 -0.79 -13.64 16.59
CA PHE A 97 -1.62 -12.78 17.42
C PHE A 97 -3.09 -13.18 17.34
N ASN A 98 -3.85 -12.86 18.38
CA ASN A 98 -5.29 -13.02 18.42
C ASN A 98 -5.98 -11.90 17.62
N SER A 99 -6.23 -12.18 16.35
CA SER A 99 -6.87 -11.28 15.38
C SER A 99 -8.25 -10.77 15.86
N GLN A 100 -9.04 -11.64 16.49
CA GLN A 100 -10.36 -11.27 17.03
C GLN A 100 -10.23 -10.33 18.23
N LYS A 101 -9.26 -10.56 19.12
CA LYS A 101 -9.03 -9.70 20.27
C LYS A 101 -8.69 -8.27 19.87
N ILE A 102 -7.90 -8.09 18.80
CA ILE A 102 -7.60 -6.77 18.24
C ILE A 102 -8.88 -6.10 17.72
N THR A 103 -9.72 -6.84 16.99
CA THR A 103 -11.01 -6.33 16.51
C THR A 103 -11.90 -5.86 17.67
N GLU A 104 -11.99 -6.62 18.77
CA GLU A 104 -12.75 -6.22 19.96
C GLU A 104 -12.20 -4.93 20.58
N LEU A 105 -10.88 -4.83 20.74
CA LEU A 105 -10.24 -3.66 21.35
C LEU A 105 -10.42 -2.40 20.48
N LEU A 106 -10.24 -2.51 19.16
CA LEU A 106 -10.43 -1.40 18.21
C LEU A 106 -11.86 -0.83 18.20
N ASN A 107 -12.86 -1.57 18.69
CA ASN A 107 -14.24 -1.10 18.85
C ASN A 107 -14.51 -0.34 20.15
N THR A 108 -13.52 -0.22 21.03
CA THR A 108 -13.65 0.54 22.29
C THR A 108 -13.25 1.99 22.11
N ASP A 109 -13.79 2.87 22.95
CA ASP A 109 -13.46 4.31 22.93
C ASP A 109 -11.95 4.57 23.03
N THR A 110 -11.23 3.76 23.81
CA THR A 110 -9.78 3.85 24.00
C THR A 110 -9.00 3.75 22.69
N TYR A 111 -9.39 2.84 21.80
CA TYR A 111 -8.67 2.57 20.56
C TYR A 111 -9.35 3.16 19.33
N SER A 112 -10.51 3.82 19.48
CA SER A 112 -11.27 4.44 18.40
C SER A 112 -10.44 5.44 17.57
N ILE A 113 -9.48 6.12 18.19
CA ILE A 113 -8.57 7.04 17.49
C ILE A 113 -7.69 6.34 16.45
N VAL A 114 -7.30 5.07 16.68
CA VAL A 114 -6.56 4.26 15.70
C VAL A 114 -7.39 4.05 14.44
N MET A 115 -8.70 3.88 14.59
CA MET A 115 -9.63 3.69 13.48
C MET A 115 -9.81 4.94 12.62
N SER A 116 -9.60 6.12 13.20
CA SER A 116 -9.77 7.42 12.51
C SER A 116 -8.60 7.81 11.60
N VAL A 117 -7.47 7.10 11.66
CA VAL A 117 -6.26 7.47 10.92
C VAL A 117 -6.39 7.21 9.41
N PHE A 118 -7.16 6.18 9.07
CA PHE A 118 -7.53 5.85 7.71
C PHE A 118 -8.99 6.24 7.46
N ARG A 119 -9.34 6.43 6.19
CA ARG A 119 -10.71 6.49 5.67
C ARG A 119 -11.03 5.14 5.04
N PRO A 120 -11.36 4.12 5.85
CA PRO A 120 -11.45 2.75 5.36
C PRO A 120 -12.64 2.59 4.41
N ASP A 121 -12.40 1.89 3.31
CA ASP A 121 -13.43 1.31 2.47
C ASP A 121 -13.94 -0.02 3.05
N GLU A 122 -13.09 -0.69 3.84
CA GLU A 122 -13.38 -1.98 4.47
C GLU A 122 -12.88 -2.02 5.92
N VAL A 123 -13.70 -2.56 6.82
CA VAL A 123 -13.45 -2.61 8.27
C VAL A 123 -13.67 -4.04 8.78
N PHE A 124 -12.71 -4.55 9.55
CA PHE A 124 -12.72 -5.89 10.18
C PHE A 124 -12.95 -7.08 9.23
N SER A 125 -12.28 -7.06 8.08
CA SER A 125 -12.30 -8.17 7.12
C SER A 125 -11.19 -9.18 7.39
N GLY A 126 -11.55 -10.20 8.18
CA GLY A 126 -10.61 -11.23 8.63
C GLY A 126 -9.45 -10.61 9.42
N ASP A 127 -8.24 -10.72 8.85
CA ASP A 127 -7.00 -10.24 9.45
C ASP A 127 -6.70 -8.78 9.16
N TRP A 128 -7.40 -8.19 8.18
CA TRP A 128 -7.41 -6.77 7.96
C TRP A 128 -8.40 -6.11 8.91
N LYS A 129 -7.94 -5.09 9.63
CA LYS A 129 -8.77 -4.31 10.55
C LYS A 129 -9.33 -3.07 9.88
N LEU A 130 -8.55 -2.48 8.99
CA LEU A 130 -8.90 -1.34 8.15
C LEU A 130 -8.24 -1.52 6.80
N VAL A 131 -8.93 -1.17 5.71
CA VAL A 131 -8.35 -1.12 4.35
C VAL A 131 -8.85 0.12 3.63
N GLU A 132 -7.92 0.88 3.05
CA GLU A 132 -8.17 1.84 1.97
C GLU A 132 -7.74 1.22 0.64
N TYR A 133 -8.56 1.34 -0.40
CA TYR A 133 -8.27 0.87 -1.75
C TYR A 133 -7.93 2.03 -2.68
N GLY A 134 -6.67 2.10 -3.11
CA GLY A 134 -6.26 3.01 -4.18
C GLY A 134 -6.49 4.48 -3.87
N ASN A 135 -6.56 4.87 -2.60
CA ASN A 135 -6.84 6.23 -2.16
C ASN A 135 -5.60 7.11 -2.25
N PHE A 136 -5.22 7.44 -3.48
CA PHE A 136 -4.11 8.33 -3.83
C PHE A 136 -4.59 9.45 -4.75
N ASP A 137 -3.82 10.53 -4.81
CA ASP A 137 -4.06 11.70 -5.64
C ASP A 137 -2.86 11.92 -6.57
N PHE A 138 -3.10 11.82 -7.88
CA PHE A 138 -2.12 12.10 -8.92
C PHE A 138 -2.63 13.14 -9.93
N ASP A 139 -3.55 14.01 -9.53
CA ASP A 139 -4.24 14.95 -10.44
C ASP A 139 -4.84 14.25 -11.67
N SER A 140 -5.38 13.04 -11.47
CA SER A 140 -5.87 12.17 -12.53
C SER A 140 -7.38 11.92 -12.43
N PRO A 141 -8.04 11.47 -13.51
CA PRO A 141 -9.44 11.03 -13.46
C PRO A 141 -9.72 9.85 -12.53
N PHE A 142 -8.69 9.19 -12.02
CA PHE A 142 -8.79 8.00 -11.17
C PHE A 142 -8.52 8.28 -9.69
N ASN A 143 -8.31 9.54 -9.33
CA ASN A 143 -8.01 9.97 -7.97
C ASN A 143 -8.99 9.35 -6.95
N GLY A 144 -8.44 8.81 -5.87
CA GLY A 144 -9.20 8.13 -4.82
C GLY A 144 -9.61 6.68 -5.13
N HIS A 145 -9.53 6.21 -6.37
CA HIS A 145 -10.08 4.92 -6.80
C HIS A 145 -9.17 4.17 -7.79
N PHE A 146 -7.89 4.03 -7.45
CA PHE A 146 -6.94 3.30 -8.27
C PHE A 146 -7.03 1.77 -8.08
N ASP A 147 -7.19 1.03 -9.19
CA ASP A 147 -6.87 -0.39 -9.22
C ASP A 147 -5.35 -0.60 -9.41
N ASN A 148 -4.91 -1.86 -9.29
CA ASN A 148 -3.49 -2.21 -9.42
C ASN A 148 -2.88 -1.84 -10.77
N ASP A 149 -3.63 -1.96 -11.87
CA ASP A 149 -3.14 -1.70 -13.23
C ASP A 149 -2.91 -0.20 -13.42
N LYS A 150 -3.90 0.63 -13.04
CA LYS A 150 -3.79 2.08 -13.10
C LYS A 150 -2.69 2.59 -12.17
N LEU A 151 -2.67 2.12 -10.92
CA LEU A 151 -1.70 2.55 -9.92
C LEU A 151 -0.26 2.21 -10.30
N GLY A 152 -0.05 1.09 -11.00
CA GLY A 152 1.27 0.66 -11.44
C GLY A 152 1.97 1.67 -12.32
N TRP A 153 1.25 2.34 -13.22
CA TRP A 153 1.85 3.39 -14.05
C TRP A 153 2.38 4.55 -13.20
N PHE A 154 1.61 5.00 -12.20
CA PHE A 154 2.01 6.07 -11.28
C PHE A 154 3.16 5.63 -10.37
N ALA A 155 3.21 4.36 -9.96
CA ALA A 155 4.35 3.80 -9.23
C ALA A 155 5.67 4.00 -10.01
N GLY A 156 5.66 3.78 -11.32
CA GLY A 156 6.87 3.92 -12.15
C GLY A 156 7.19 5.35 -12.60
N ASN A 157 6.17 6.16 -12.84
CA ASN A 157 6.34 7.46 -13.50
C ASN A 157 6.18 8.66 -12.56
N GLU A 158 5.44 8.49 -11.47
CA GLU A 158 5.23 9.49 -10.40
C GLU A 158 5.68 8.95 -9.04
N SER A 159 6.78 8.18 -9.03
CA SER A 159 7.27 7.47 -7.84
C SER A 159 7.47 8.37 -6.63
N GLU A 160 7.98 9.60 -6.82
CA GLU A 160 8.17 10.59 -5.74
C GLU A 160 6.85 11.00 -5.11
N LYS A 161 5.87 11.42 -5.93
CA LYS A 161 4.53 11.82 -5.46
C LYS A 161 3.80 10.67 -4.77
N PHE A 162 3.97 9.44 -5.26
CA PHE A 162 3.43 8.26 -4.59
C PHE A 162 4.12 8.06 -3.24
N SER A 163 5.45 8.08 -3.20
CA SER A 163 6.22 7.90 -1.98
C SER A 163 5.90 8.97 -0.92
N ASP A 164 5.67 10.22 -1.32
CA ASP A 164 5.24 11.32 -0.44
C ASP A 164 3.90 11.00 0.23
N GLN A 165 2.92 10.53 -0.55
CA GLN A 165 1.60 10.17 -0.02
C GLN A 165 1.64 8.95 0.91
N LEU A 166 2.48 7.95 0.61
CA LEU A 166 2.69 6.82 1.51
C LEU A 166 3.31 7.27 2.83
N LEU A 167 4.31 8.14 2.77
CA LEU A 167 4.95 8.72 3.94
C LEU A 167 3.97 9.51 4.78
N GLU A 168 3.11 10.32 4.17
CA GLU A 168 2.06 11.05 4.88
C GLU A 168 1.09 10.10 5.60
N LYS A 169 0.55 9.09 4.88
CA LYS A 169 -0.40 8.12 5.45
C LYS A 169 0.22 7.34 6.61
N VAL A 170 1.43 6.82 6.44
CA VAL A 170 2.11 6.01 7.46
C VAL A 170 2.51 6.86 8.67
N ASN A 171 2.97 8.09 8.46
CA ASN A 171 3.43 8.94 9.55
C ASN A 171 2.31 9.53 10.42
N LYS A 172 1.05 9.50 9.97
CA LYS A 172 -0.11 9.75 10.86
C LYS A 172 -0.12 8.82 12.07
N ILE A 173 0.48 7.63 11.94
CA ILE A 173 0.64 6.64 13.00
C ILE A 173 2.03 6.73 13.62
N ARG A 174 3.09 6.54 12.82
CA ARG A 174 4.46 6.34 13.36
C ARG A 174 4.98 7.53 14.17
N LYS A 175 4.62 8.75 13.76
CA LYS A 175 5.08 9.99 14.39
C LYS A 175 4.10 10.54 15.43
N ASN A 176 3.00 9.83 15.68
CA ASN A 176 2.06 10.16 16.74
C ASN A 176 2.31 9.23 17.93
N GLU A 177 2.89 9.77 19.00
CA GLU A 177 3.27 9.00 20.19
C GLU A 177 2.07 8.32 20.85
N ASN A 178 0.91 8.99 20.91
CA ASN A 178 -0.30 8.42 21.48
C ASN A 178 -0.78 7.21 20.68
N ILE A 179 -0.88 7.34 19.35
CA ILE A 179 -1.30 6.24 18.48
C ILE A 179 -0.27 5.11 18.48
N THR A 180 1.03 5.45 18.50
CA THR A 180 2.11 4.48 18.62
C THR A 180 2.03 3.69 19.92
N GLY A 181 1.71 4.35 21.05
CA GLY A 181 1.44 3.69 22.33
C GLY A 181 0.27 2.72 22.25
N LEU A 182 -0.83 3.12 21.63
CA LEU A 182 -1.99 2.25 21.41
C LEU A 182 -1.65 1.03 20.52
N PHE A 183 -0.81 1.20 19.50
CA PHE A 183 -0.29 0.08 18.71
C PHE A 183 0.54 -0.90 19.54
N ALA A 184 1.37 -0.38 20.44
CA ALA A 184 2.18 -1.21 21.33
C ALA A 184 1.29 -1.99 22.31
N ASP A 185 0.27 -1.34 22.87
CA ASP A 185 -0.71 -1.98 23.76
C ASP A 185 -1.50 -3.09 23.06
N LEU A 186 -2.03 -2.81 21.86
CA LEU A 186 -2.75 -3.82 21.05
C LEU A 186 -1.88 -5.04 20.79
N ASN A 187 -0.63 -4.84 20.40
CA ASN A 187 0.33 -5.92 20.17
C ASN A 187 0.65 -6.70 21.45
N ARG A 188 0.83 -6.02 22.58
CA ARG A 188 1.17 -6.65 23.87
C ARG A 188 0.00 -7.46 24.42
N ILE A 189 -1.24 -6.97 24.30
CA ILE A 189 -2.45 -7.65 24.78
C ILE A 189 -2.84 -8.83 23.87
N ALA A 190 -2.69 -8.69 22.56
CA ALA A 190 -3.18 -9.68 21.60
C ALA A 190 -2.17 -10.79 21.26
N LYS A 191 -0.92 -10.73 21.76
CA LYS A 191 0.08 -11.77 21.50
C LYS A 191 -0.37 -13.11 22.11
N LYS A 192 -0.27 -14.18 21.33
CA LYS A 192 -0.58 -15.55 21.78
C LYS A 192 0.52 -16.13 22.65
#